data_AF-A0A1G7NHX2-F1
#
_entry.id   AF-A0A1G7NHX2-F1
#
_cell.length_a   1.000
_cell.length_b   1.000
_cell.length_c   1.000
_cell.angle_alpha   90.00
_cell.angle_beta   90.00
_cell.angle_gamma   90.00
#
_symmetry.space_group_name_H-M   'P 1'
#
loop_
_entity.id
_entity.type
_entity.pdbx_description
1 polymer ?
#
loop_
_entity_poly.entity_id
_entity_poly.type
_entity_poly.pdbx_seq_one_letter_code
_entity_poly.pdbx_strand_id
1 'polypeptide(L)'
;MRLANGYIWQIALRRKLARHFIVRHMRVRDHLLLLLDLIGTALFAAEGATAGVHVRLDLLGVLVVAFLTALGGGIVRDILLGATPPNAMRDWRYVATALTAGLIVFTLRTSIAASGEGWVQVLDAAGLSLFAVAGATKAIEYGIHPLMATMLGGLTAVGGGTLRDILINQIPNVLKADVYAAAALLGAAITVTLRKVGIKPPMADVAGIVCCFATRMAAVHFHWNLPIAG
;
A
#
# COMPACT_ATOMS: atom_id res chain seq x y z
N MET A 1 9.19 46.31 -34.90
CA MET A 1 9.70 44.93 -34.67
C MET A 1 10.24 44.66 -33.24
N ARG A 2 10.01 45.52 -32.23
CA ARG A 2 10.54 45.35 -30.85
C ARG A 2 9.57 44.71 -29.83
N LEU A 3 8.28 44.60 -30.14
CA LEU A 3 7.24 44.15 -29.19
C LEU A 3 7.00 42.63 -29.18
N ALA A 4 7.35 41.91 -30.25
CA ALA A 4 7.17 40.46 -30.32
C ALA A 4 8.14 39.68 -29.41
N ASN A 5 9.29 40.28 -29.07
CA ASN A 5 10.34 39.61 -28.31
C ASN A 5 9.94 39.41 -26.84
N GLY A 6 9.26 40.39 -26.22
CA GLY A 6 8.83 40.32 -24.81
C GLY A 6 7.81 39.21 -24.52
N TYR A 7 6.92 38.91 -25.47
CA TYR A 7 5.92 37.85 -25.34
C TYR A 7 6.54 36.45 -25.34
N ILE A 8 7.56 36.22 -26.19
CA ILE A 8 8.28 34.94 -26.28
C ILE A 8 9.04 34.67 -24.98
N TRP A 9 9.67 35.70 -24.40
CA TRP A 9 10.34 35.60 -23.10
C TRP A 9 9.37 35.28 -21.96
N GLN A 10 8.17 35.87 -21.94
CA GLN A 10 7.17 35.54 -20.92
C GLN A 10 6.65 34.10 -21.03
N ILE A 11 6.43 33.59 -22.25
CA ILE A 11 6.00 32.19 -22.47
C ILE A 11 7.11 31.21 -22.09
N ALA A 12 8.37 31.52 -22.45
CA ALA A 12 9.52 30.71 -22.08
C ALA A 12 9.76 30.70 -20.56
N LEU A 13 9.62 31.85 -19.89
CA LEU A 13 9.74 31.97 -18.44
C LEU A 13 8.59 31.24 -17.72
N ARG A 14 7.33 31.38 -18.18
CA ARG A 14 6.19 30.61 -17.67
C ARG A 14 6.37 29.11 -17.86
N ARG A 15 6.88 28.65 -19.01
CA ARG A 15 7.22 27.23 -19.25
C ARG A 15 8.36 26.74 -18.37
N LYS A 16 9.39 27.54 -18.14
CA LYS A 16 10.55 27.19 -17.30
C LYS A 16 10.17 27.14 -15.82
N LEU A 17 9.37 28.10 -15.35
CA LEU A 17 8.78 28.11 -14.00
C LEU A 17 7.78 26.97 -13.82
N ALA A 18 6.89 26.71 -14.78
CA ALA A 18 5.98 25.57 -14.75
C ALA A 18 6.75 24.25 -14.72
N ARG A 19 7.80 24.08 -15.53
CA ARG A 19 8.67 22.89 -15.47
C ARG A 19 9.38 22.77 -14.12
N HIS A 20 9.93 23.85 -13.57
CA HIS A 20 10.58 23.80 -12.26
C HIS A 20 9.59 23.45 -11.15
N PHE A 21 8.37 24.01 -11.17
CA PHE A 21 7.33 23.71 -10.19
C PHE A 21 6.83 22.27 -10.32
N ILE A 22 6.57 21.81 -11.54
CA ILE A 22 6.17 20.42 -11.87
C ILE A 22 7.25 19.42 -11.46
N VAL A 23 8.53 19.67 -11.77
CA VAL A 23 9.65 18.77 -11.43
C VAL A 23 9.87 18.71 -9.92
N ARG A 24 9.74 19.83 -9.20
CA ARG A 24 9.89 19.86 -7.74
C ARG A 24 8.70 19.18 -7.04
N HIS A 25 7.49 19.30 -7.58
CA HIS A 25 6.28 18.62 -7.06
C HIS A 25 6.28 17.12 -7.36
N MET A 26 6.79 16.69 -8.52
CA MET A 26 7.00 15.27 -8.80
C MET A 26 7.99 14.65 -7.81
N ARG A 27 9.15 15.29 -7.59
CA ARG A 27 10.21 14.73 -6.72
C ARG A 27 9.77 14.53 -5.27
N VAL A 28 9.04 15.46 -4.66
CA VAL A 28 8.52 15.31 -3.27
C VAL A 28 7.44 14.22 -3.17
N ARG A 29 6.58 14.11 -4.21
CA ARG A 29 5.53 13.10 -4.28
C ARG A 29 6.09 11.69 -4.44
N ASP A 30 7.15 11.55 -5.23
CA ASP A 30 7.87 10.28 -5.40
C ASP A 30 8.50 9.81 -4.07
N HIS A 31 9.00 10.74 -3.26
CA HIS A 31 9.54 10.42 -1.93
C HIS A 31 8.47 9.98 -0.93
N LEU A 32 7.30 10.64 -0.92
CA LEU A 32 6.20 10.24 -0.03
C LEU A 32 5.67 8.86 -0.41
N LEU A 33 5.42 8.61 -1.69
CA LEU A 33 4.95 7.31 -2.17
C LEU A 33 5.95 6.21 -1.85
N LEU A 34 7.24 6.46 -2.09
CA LEU A 34 8.29 5.50 -1.72
C LEU A 34 8.33 5.23 -0.22
N LEU A 35 8.19 6.26 0.62
CA LEU A 35 8.16 6.09 2.08
C LEU A 35 6.95 5.25 2.51
N LEU A 36 5.76 5.56 2.01
CA LEU A 36 4.54 4.79 2.30
C LEU A 36 4.68 3.34 1.83
N ASP A 37 5.21 3.13 0.62
CA ASP A 37 5.44 1.80 0.06
C ASP A 37 6.47 1.01 0.90
N LEU A 38 7.58 1.63 1.35
CA LEU A 38 8.59 0.94 2.18
C LEU A 38 8.10 0.66 3.60
N ILE A 39 7.35 1.58 4.23
CA ILE A 39 6.74 1.34 5.54
C ILE A 39 5.71 0.22 5.42
N GLY A 40 4.83 0.27 4.42
CA GLY A 40 3.85 -0.78 4.15
C GLY A 40 4.54 -2.13 3.89
N THR A 41 5.63 -2.14 3.12
CA THR A 41 6.47 -3.33 2.89
C THR A 41 6.99 -3.90 4.21
N ALA A 42 7.52 -3.07 5.11
CA ALA A 42 8.04 -3.53 6.40
C ALA A 42 6.95 -4.13 7.29
N LEU A 43 5.78 -3.48 7.35
CA LEU A 43 4.64 -3.92 8.16
C LEU A 43 4.07 -5.26 7.65
N PHE A 44 3.82 -5.37 6.35
CA PHE A 44 3.33 -6.61 5.74
C PHE A 44 4.38 -7.73 5.77
N ALA A 45 5.67 -7.42 5.67
CA ALA A 45 6.72 -8.42 5.82
C ALA A 45 6.73 -8.97 7.25
N ALA A 46 6.61 -8.10 8.25
CA ALA A 46 6.52 -8.52 9.64
C ALA A 46 5.27 -9.37 9.90
N GLU A 47 4.12 -8.97 9.37
CA GLU A 47 2.86 -9.72 9.45
C GLU A 47 2.96 -11.10 8.77
N GLY A 48 3.49 -11.15 7.55
CA GLY A 48 3.71 -12.38 6.80
C GLY A 48 4.69 -13.34 7.49
N ALA A 49 5.81 -12.80 7.97
CA ALA A 49 6.79 -13.58 8.72
C ALA A 49 6.19 -14.16 10.00
N THR A 50 5.33 -13.39 10.67
CA THR A 50 4.63 -13.82 11.87
C THR A 50 3.69 -14.98 11.57
N ALA A 51 2.91 -14.90 10.49
CA ALA A 51 2.07 -16.01 10.05
C ALA A 51 2.91 -17.26 9.74
N GLY A 52 4.06 -17.10 9.09
CA GLY A 52 5.01 -18.18 8.84
C GLY A 52 5.56 -18.83 10.13
N VAL A 53 5.86 -18.02 11.16
CA VAL A 53 6.29 -18.51 12.48
C VAL A 53 5.17 -19.31 13.17
N HIS A 54 3.92 -18.84 13.10
CA HIS A 54 2.78 -19.54 13.72
C HIS A 54 2.52 -20.91 13.12
N VAL A 55 2.71 -21.07 11.80
CA VAL A 55 2.60 -22.36 11.12
C VAL A 55 3.92 -23.15 11.09
N ARG A 56 4.92 -22.72 11.89
CA ARG A 56 6.20 -23.40 12.12
C ARG A 56 7.04 -23.65 10.86
N LEU A 57 7.08 -22.68 9.94
CA LEU A 57 8.00 -22.73 8.81
C LEU A 57 9.46 -22.59 9.25
N ASP A 58 10.37 -23.11 8.42
CA ASP A 58 11.80 -22.84 8.57
C ASP A 58 12.15 -21.39 8.19
N LEU A 59 13.41 -21.00 8.37
CA LEU A 59 13.86 -19.64 8.07
C LEU A 59 13.54 -19.24 6.63
N LEU A 60 13.81 -20.13 5.68
CA LEU A 60 13.55 -19.84 4.26
C LEU A 60 12.06 -19.65 4.00
N GLY A 61 11.21 -20.53 4.52
CA GLY A 61 9.76 -20.42 4.41
C GLY A 61 9.24 -19.11 5.01
N VAL A 62 9.70 -18.71 6.20
CA VAL A 62 9.33 -17.44 6.82
C VAL A 62 9.72 -16.24 5.94
N LEU A 63 10.93 -16.24 5.38
CA LEU A 63 11.39 -15.16 4.50
C LEU A 63 10.60 -15.10 3.18
N VAL A 64 10.25 -16.25 2.60
CA VAL A 64 9.42 -16.32 1.38
C VAL A 64 8.02 -15.78 1.64
N VAL A 65 7.39 -16.20 2.74
CA VAL A 65 6.06 -15.70 3.12
C VAL A 65 6.11 -14.19 3.39
N ALA A 66 7.12 -13.70 4.11
CA ALA A 66 7.32 -12.28 4.36
C ALA A 66 7.45 -11.48 3.06
N PHE A 67 8.29 -11.94 2.13
CA PHE A 67 8.49 -11.33 0.82
C PHE A 67 7.19 -11.26 0.01
N LEU A 68 6.47 -12.37 -0.09
CA LEU A 68 5.24 -12.43 -0.87
C LEU A 68 4.12 -11.59 -0.25
N THR A 69 4.01 -11.57 1.07
CA THR A 69 3.04 -10.73 1.78
C THR A 69 3.33 -9.25 1.53
N ALA A 70 4.60 -8.85 1.62
CA ALA A 70 5.01 -7.46 1.50
C ALA A 70 4.96 -6.91 0.07
N LEU A 71 5.33 -7.71 -0.92
CA LEU A 71 5.54 -7.24 -2.29
C LEU A 71 4.50 -7.75 -3.27
N GLY A 72 3.79 -8.83 -2.95
CA GLY A 72 2.86 -9.49 -3.86
C GLY A 72 1.75 -8.56 -4.37
N GLY A 73 1.10 -7.81 -3.46
CA GLY A 73 0.07 -6.84 -3.84
C GLY A 73 0.60 -5.74 -4.75
N GLY A 74 1.78 -5.19 -4.44
CA GLY A 74 2.44 -4.16 -5.26
C GLY A 74 2.91 -4.67 -6.62
N ILE A 75 3.36 -5.92 -6.72
CA ILE A 75 3.73 -6.57 -7.98
C ILE A 75 2.51 -6.75 -8.87
N VAL A 76 1.41 -7.29 -8.33
CA VAL A 76 0.16 -7.45 -9.08
C VAL A 76 -0.36 -6.10 -9.56
N ARG A 77 -0.38 -5.08 -8.67
CA ARG A 77 -0.70 -3.69 -9.03
C ARG A 77 0.12 -3.21 -10.22
N ASP A 78 1.44 -3.34 -10.13
CA ASP A 78 2.34 -2.79 -11.14
C ASP A 78 2.18 -3.50 -12.50
N ILE A 79 1.95 -4.82 -12.49
CA ILE A 79 1.64 -5.58 -13.70
C ILE A 79 0.33 -5.10 -14.33
N LEU A 80 -0.74 -4.92 -13.53
CA LEU A 80 -2.04 -4.45 -14.00
C LEU A 80 -1.99 -3.02 -14.56
N LEU A 81 -1.09 -2.18 -14.05
CA LEU A 81 -0.84 -0.83 -14.56
C LEU A 81 0.05 -0.80 -15.82
N GLY A 82 0.65 -1.92 -16.21
CA GLY A 82 1.70 -1.94 -17.23
C GLY A 82 3.00 -1.27 -16.78
N ALA A 83 3.21 -1.12 -15.47
CA ALA A 83 4.40 -0.56 -14.86
C ALA A 83 5.53 -1.59 -14.77
N THR A 84 6.01 -2.07 -15.92
CA THR A 84 7.01 -3.14 -16.00
C THR A 84 8.43 -2.59 -16.24
N PRO A 85 9.46 -3.13 -15.55
CA PRO A 85 9.37 -4.12 -14.47
C PRO A 85 8.76 -3.51 -13.17
N PRO A 86 8.11 -4.32 -12.30
CA PRO A 86 7.52 -3.83 -11.05
C PRO A 86 8.52 -3.11 -10.14
N ASN A 87 8.05 -2.17 -9.31
CA ASN A 87 8.90 -1.40 -8.39
C ASN A 87 9.73 -2.31 -7.47
N ALA A 88 9.12 -3.41 -7.01
CA ALA A 88 9.78 -4.43 -6.19
C ALA A 88 11.03 -5.04 -6.85
N MET A 89 11.10 -5.03 -8.18
CA MET A 89 12.24 -5.54 -8.97
C MET A 89 13.19 -4.43 -9.43
N ARG A 90 12.72 -3.18 -9.47
CA ARG A 90 13.52 -2.02 -9.88
C ARG A 90 14.39 -1.47 -8.76
N ASP A 91 13.98 -1.67 -7.51
CA ASP A 91 14.60 -1.05 -6.37
C ASP A 91 14.86 -2.07 -5.25
N TRP A 92 16.15 -2.32 -5.02
CA TRP A 92 16.65 -3.29 -4.04
C TRP A 92 16.15 -3.02 -2.61
N ARG A 93 15.79 -1.76 -2.30
CA ARG A 93 15.31 -1.37 -0.96
C ARG A 93 14.04 -2.12 -0.57
N TYR A 94 13.17 -2.46 -1.52
CA TYR A 94 11.96 -3.23 -1.25
C TYR A 94 12.28 -4.64 -0.76
N VAL A 95 13.14 -5.35 -1.50
CA VAL A 95 13.57 -6.70 -1.16
C VAL A 95 14.34 -6.69 0.16
N ALA A 96 15.26 -5.74 0.34
CA ALA A 96 16.01 -5.58 1.58
C ALA A 96 15.09 -5.31 2.78
N THR A 97 14.07 -4.47 2.63
CA THR A 97 13.10 -4.18 3.69
C THR A 97 12.29 -5.42 4.06
N ALA A 98 11.79 -6.16 3.05
CA ALA A 98 11.00 -7.36 3.31
C ALA A 98 11.82 -8.46 4.00
N LEU A 99 13.05 -8.72 3.53
CA LEU A 99 13.91 -9.74 4.11
C LEU A 99 14.43 -9.35 5.50
N THR A 100 14.76 -8.09 5.73
CA THR A 100 15.21 -7.64 7.06
C THR A 100 14.09 -7.71 8.08
N ALA A 101 12.87 -7.25 7.75
CA ALA A 101 11.70 -7.40 8.62
C ALA A 101 11.39 -8.87 8.91
N GLY A 102 11.42 -9.74 7.90
CA GLY A 102 11.20 -11.17 8.08
C GLY A 102 12.25 -11.84 8.96
N LEU A 103 13.53 -11.46 8.78
CA LEU A 103 14.63 -11.97 9.61
C LEU A 103 14.48 -11.51 11.07
N ILE A 104 14.12 -10.25 11.31
CA ILE A 104 13.86 -9.71 12.65
C ILE A 104 12.76 -10.55 13.33
N VAL A 105 11.62 -10.76 12.67
CA VAL A 105 10.53 -11.59 13.22
C VAL A 105 10.98 -13.02 13.50
N PHE A 106 11.75 -13.64 12.60
CA PHE A 106 12.28 -14.99 12.81
C PHE A 106 13.24 -15.09 14.01
N THR A 107 14.11 -14.10 14.19
CA THR A 107 15.02 -14.06 15.36
C THR A 107 14.25 -13.93 16.66
N LEU A 108 13.15 -13.15 16.66
CA LEU A 108 12.27 -12.93 17.80
C LEU A 108 11.14 -13.97 17.90
N ARG A 109 11.19 -15.07 17.13
CA ARG A 109 10.09 -16.04 17.00
C ARG A 109 9.53 -16.57 18.32
N THR A 110 10.35 -16.73 19.35
CA THR A 110 9.90 -17.21 20.68
C THR A 110 9.00 -16.18 21.37
N SER A 111 9.39 -14.91 21.36
CA SER A 111 8.59 -13.80 21.89
C SER A 111 7.33 -13.58 21.04
N ILE A 112 7.46 -13.69 19.72
CA ILE A 112 6.37 -13.53 18.77
C ILE A 112 5.32 -14.62 18.94
N ALA A 113 5.73 -15.88 19.10
CA ALA A 113 4.82 -17.00 19.35
C ALA A 113 4.15 -16.92 20.73
N ALA A 114 4.77 -16.24 21.70
CA ALA A 114 4.19 -15.98 23.02
C ALA A 114 3.28 -14.73 23.05
N SER A 115 3.30 -13.90 21.99
CA SER A 115 2.51 -12.69 21.90
C SER A 115 1.11 -13.01 21.35
N GLY A 116 0.07 -12.37 21.88
CA GLY A 116 -1.30 -12.56 21.37
C GLY A 116 -1.51 -12.02 19.95
N GLU A 117 -2.62 -12.36 19.30
CA GLU A 117 -2.88 -12.00 17.89
C GLU A 117 -3.15 -10.48 17.67
N GLY A 118 -3.42 -9.73 18.73
CA GLY A 118 -3.87 -8.33 18.62
C GLY A 118 -2.87 -7.38 17.96
N TRP A 119 -1.57 -7.56 18.15
CA TRP A 119 -0.57 -6.70 17.50
C TRP A 119 -0.44 -7.00 15.99
N VAL A 120 -0.65 -8.26 15.58
CA VAL A 120 -0.64 -8.67 14.16
C VAL A 120 -1.79 -7.98 13.43
N GLN A 121 -2.96 -7.89 14.06
CA GLN A 121 -4.12 -7.18 13.51
C GLN A 121 -3.87 -5.67 13.34
N VAL A 122 -3.08 -5.06 14.24
CA VAL A 122 -2.68 -3.65 14.10
C VAL A 122 -1.70 -3.47 12.94
N LEU A 123 -0.71 -4.35 12.80
CA LEU A 123 0.22 -4.33 11.68
C LEU A 123 -0.50 -4.51 10.34
N ASP A 124 -1.41 -5.48 10.27
CA ASP A 124 -2.29 -5.74 9.12
C ASP A 124 -3.10 -4.49 8.77
N ALA A 125 -3.81 -3.90 9.73
CA ALA A 125 -4.60 -2.70 9.50
C ALA A 125 -3.75 -1.52 9.00
N ALA A 126 -2.55 -1.34 9.55
CA ALA A 126 -1.62 -0.30 9.13
C ALA A 126 -1.09 -0.56 7.71
N GLY A 127 -0.61 -1.77 7.41
CA GLY A 127 -0.15 -2.18 6.08
C GLY A 127 -1.26 -2.03 5.03
N LEU A 128 -2.46 -2.52 5.35
CA LEU A 128 -3.66 -2.42 4.51
C LEU A 128 -3.97 -0.96 4.16
N SER A 129 -3.97 -0.07 5.15
CA SER A 129 -4.26 1.36 4.92
C SER A 129 -3.24 2.05 4.03
N LEU A 130 -1.95 1.75 4.21
CA LEU A 130 -0.87 2.33 3.41
C LEU A 130 -0.92 1.85 1.96
N PHE A 131 -1.10 0.55 1.73
CA PHE A 131 -1.16 -0.01 0.38
C PHE A 131 -2.45 0.32 -0.36
N ALA A 132 -3.57 0.48 0.34
CA ALA A 132 -4.81 0.97 -0.27
C ALA A 132 -4.60 2.36 -0.88
N VAL A 133 -4.00 3.26 -0.12
CA VAL A 133 -3.74 4.64 -0.54
C VAL A 133 -2.62 4.74 -1.56
N ALA A 134 -1.51 4.02 -1.37
CA ALA A 134 -0.39 4.01 -2.31
C ALA A 134 -0.81 3.39 -3.66
N GLY A 135 -1.57 2.29 -3.63
CA GLY A 135 -2.12 1.65 -4.83
C GLY A 135 -3.08 2.55 -5.59
N ALA A 136 -4.04 3.17 -4.88
CA ALA A 136 -4.98 4.10 -5.50
C ALA A 136 -4.28 5.34 -6.07
N THR A 137 -3.30 5.88 -5.35
CA THR A 137 -2.51 7.02 -5.83
C THR A 137 -1.75 6.70 -7.09
N LYS A 138 -1.01 5.57 -7.10
CA LYS A 138 -0.27 5.15 -8.29
C LYS A 138 -1.21 4.94 -9.47
N ALA A 139 -2.38 4.35 -9.25
CA ALA A 139 -3.37 4.16 -10.30
C ALA A 139 -3.87 5.49 -10.92
N ILE A 140 -4.16 6.50 -10.09
CA ILE A 140 -4.54 7.84 -10.57
C ILE A 140 -3.40 8.47 -11.39
N GLU A 141 -2.15 8.29 -10.96
CA GLU A 141 -0.98 8.82 -11.67
C GLU A 141 -0.77 8.16 -13.04
N TYR A 142 -1.21 6.91 -13.19
CA TYR A 142 -1.26 6.21 -14.48
C TYR A 142 -2.48 6.56 -15.33
N GLY A 143 -3.30 7.53 -14.89
CA GLY A 143 -4.48 7.99 -15.63
C GLY A 143 -5.64 7.00 -15.62
N ILE A 144 -5.65 6.04 -14.69
CA ILE A 144 -6.74 5.08 -14.54
C ILE A 144 -8.01 5.77 -14.04
N HIS A 145 -9.17 5.33 -14.54
CA HIS A 145 -10.47 5.86 -14.14
C HIS A 145 -10.68 5.79 -12.61
N PRO A 146 -11.25 6.81 -11.94
CA PRO A 146 -11.36 6.87 -10.47
C PRO A 146 -11.92 5.62 -9.81
N LEU A 147 -12.98 5.03 -10.37
CA LEU A 147 -13.57 3.79 -9.84
C LEU A 147 -12.55 2.63 -9.88
N MET A 148 -11.86 2.47 -11.01
CA MET A 148 -10.85 1.42 -11.20
C MET A 148 -9.62 1.68 -10.33
N ALA A 149 -9.24 2.94 -10.12
CA ALA A 149 -8.17 3.31 -9.20
C ALA A 149 -8.50 2.93 -7.74
N THR A 150 -9.75 3.14 -7.30
CA THR A 150 -10.22 2.67 -5.99
C THR A 150 -10.12 1.15 -5.87
N MET A 151 -10.62 0.41 -6.87
CA MET A 151 -10.57 -1.06 -6.87
C MET A 151 -9.14 -1.57 -6.86
N LEU A 152 -8.24 -0.96 -7.65
CA LEU A 152 -6.85 -1.34 -7.71
C LEU A 152 -6.11 -1.02 -6.41
N GLY A 153 -6.46 0.08 -5.74
CA GLY A 153 -6.00 0.39 -4.38
C GLY A 153 -6.39 -0.72 -3.40
N GLY A 154 -7.67 -1.07 -3.35
CA GLY A 154 -8.17 -2.18 -2.52
C GLY A 154 -7.45 -3.51 -2.82
N LEU A 155 -7.29 -3.85 -4.10
CA LEU A 155 -6.57 -5.05 -4.54
C LEU A 155 -5.11 -5.05 -4.12
N THR A 156 -4.43 -3.91 -4.21
CA THR A 156 -3.04 -3.77 -3.74
C THR A 156 -2.94 -4.05 -2.24
N ALA A 157 -3.90 -3.53 -1.48
CA ALA A 157 -3.95 -3.64 -0.04
C ALA A 157 -4.17 -5.08 0.44
N VAL A 158 -5.18 -5.75 -0.11
CA VAL A 158 -5.55 -7.11 0.32
C VAL A 158 -4.71 -8.19 -0.36
N GLY A 159 -4.08 -7.88 -1.49
CA GLY A 159 -3.39 -8.87 -2.33
C GLY A 159 -2.22 -9.55 -1.63
N GLY A 160 -1.45 -8.80 -0.84
CA GLY A 160 -0.34 -9.35 -0.05
C GLY A 160 -0.79 -10.40 0.95
N GLY A 161 -1.72 -10.04 1.84
CA GLY A 161 -2.31 -10.96 2.82
C GLY A 161 -3.05 -12.14 2.16
N THR A 162 -3.69 -11.92 1.01
CA THR A 162 -4.35 -13.01 0.26
C THR A 162 -3.33 -14.03 -0.24
N LEU A 163 -2.22 -13.59 -0.85
CA LEU A 163 -1.16 -14.48 -1.32
C LEU A 163 -0.50 -15.25 -0.17
N ARG A 164 -0.29 -14.58 0.96
CA ARG A 164 0.18 -15.20 2.20
C ARG A 164 -0.73 -16.33 2.63
N ASP A 165 -2.02 -16.05 2.78
CA ASP A 165 -3.01 -16.99 3.30
C ASP A 165 -3.11 -18.22 2.40
N ILE A 166 -3.14 -18.02 1.08
CA ILE A 166 -3.09 -19.12 0.09
C ILE A 166 -1.84 -19.97 0.27
N LEU A 167 -0.66 -19.34 0.41
CA LEU A 167 0.62 -20.05 0.52
C LEU A 167 0.72 -20.92 1.78
N ILE A 168 0.12 -20.47 2.89
CA ILE A 168 0.08 -21.22 4.16
C ILE A 168 -1.19 -22.09 4.29
N ASN A 169 -1.92 -22.28 3.20
CA ASN A 169 -3.13 -23.11 3.11
C ASN A 169 -4.25 -22.69 4.08
N GLN A 170 -4.51 -21.38 4.17
CA GLN A 170 -5.60 -20.80 4.94
C GLN A 170 -6.56 -20.04 4.02
N ILE A 171 -7.85 -20.06 4.33
CA ILE A 171 -8.83 -19.22 3.63
C ILE A 171 -8.48 -17.75 3.91
N PRO A 172 -8.28 -16.92 2.87
CA PRO A 172 -7.88 -15.53 3.00
C PRO A 172 -8.81 -14.68 3.87
N ASN A 173 -8.22 -13.77 4.66
CA ASN A 173 -9.00 -12.82 5.47
C ASN A 173 -9.94 -11.95 4.64
N VAL A 174 -9.60 -11.63 3.40
CA VAL A 174 -10.48 -10.88 2.48
C VAL A 174 -11.81 -11.59 2.20
N LEU A 175 -11.87 -12.91 2.37
CA LEU A 175 -13.08 -13.72 2.16
C LEU A 175 -13.83 -14.08 3.46
N LYS A 176 -13.20 -13.86 4.61
CA LYS A 176 -13.74 -14.20 5.94
C LYS A 176 -14.13 -12.96 6.76
N ALA A 177 -13.30 -11.92 6.67
CA ALA A 177 -13.38 -10.74 7.48
C ALA A 177 -14.10 -9.65 6.70
N ASP A 178 -15.36 -9.51 7.03
CA ASP A 178 -16.35 -8.73 6.32
C ASP A 178 -16.00 -7.25 6.11
N VAL A 179 -15.34 -6.63 7.09
CA VAL A 179 -14.97 -5.21 7.00
C VAL A 179 -13.54 -5.02 6.45
N TYR A 180 -12.79 -6.09 6.19
CA TYR A 180 -11.39 -6.00 5.75
C TYR A 180 -11.25 -5.35 4.37
N ALA A 181 -11.88 -5.96 3.36
CA ALA A 181 -11.88 -5.43 2.00
C ALA A 181 -12.59 -4.07 1.92
N ALA A 182 -13.69 -3.92 2.67
CA ALA A 182 -14.48 -2.70 2.71
C ALA A 182 -13.68 -1.51 3.27
N ALA A 183 -12.90 -1.71 4.33
CA ALA A 183 -12.05 -0.66 4.89
C ALA A 183 -10.97 -0.21 3.90
N ALA A 184 -10.34 -1.14 3.19
CA ALA A 184 -9.35 -0.83 2.15
C ALA A 184 -9.97 -0.04 1.00
N LEU A 185 -11.13 -0.47 0.52
CA LEU A 185 -11.87 0.23 -0.54
C LEU A 185 -12.32 1.63 -0.09
N LEU A 186 -12.76 1.78 1.16
CA LEU A 186 -13.12 3.07 1.75
C LEU A 186 -11.91 4.03 1.75
N GLY A 187 -10.77 3.59 2.25
CA GLY A 187 -9.54 4.40 2.26
C GLY A 187 -9.12 4.82 0.87
N ALA A 188 -9.10 3.88 -0.08
CA ALA A 188 -8.80 4.15 -1.48
C ALA A 188 -9.80 5.15 -2.10
N ALA A 189 -11.11 4.98 -1.86
CA ALA A 189 -12.16 5.84 -2.38
C ALA A 189 -12.05 7.27 -1.85
N ILE A 190 -11.76 7.43 -0.55
CA ILE A 190 -11.54 8.74 0.09
C ILE A 190 -10.34 9.43 -0.57
N THR A 191 -9.20 8.75 -0.69
CA THR A 191 -8.00 9.29 -1.36
C THR A 191 -8.31 9.74 -2.78
N VAL A 192 -8.97 8.89 -3.56
CA VAL A 192 -9.33 9.18 -4.97
C VAL A 192 -10.25 10.38 -5.06
N THR A 193 -11.27 10.45 -4.21
CA THR A 193 -12.27 11.53 -4.22
C THR A 193 -11.65 12.85 -3.81
N LEU A 194 -10.87 12.89 -2.73
CA LEU A 194 -10.20 14.11 -2.25
C LEU A 194 -9.21 14.64 -3.29
N ARG A 195 -8.45 13.75 -3.95
CA ARG A 195 -7.57 14.14 -5.05
C ARG A 195 -8.33 14.71 -6.24
N LYS A 196 -9.50 14.15 -6.57
CA LYS A 196 -10.35 14.65 -7.67
C LYS A 196 -10.92 16.05 -7.41
N VAL A 197 -11.24 16.37 -6.15
CA VAL A 197 -11.76 17.69 -5.75
C VAL A 197 -10.63 18.73 -5.55
N GLY A 198 -9.36 18.34 -5.75
CA GLY A 198 -8.22 19.26 -5.73
C GLY A 198 -7.58 19.46 -4.36
N ILE A 199 -7.88 18.60 -3.38
CA ILE A 199 -7.17 18.59 -2.09
C ILE A 199 -5.70 18.21 -2.31
N LYS A 200 -4.81 18.82 -1.53
CA LYS A 200 -3.35 18.56 -1.63
C LYS A 200 -3.06 17.07 -1.44
N PRO A 201 -2.24 16.44 -2.30
CA PRO A 201 -1.97 15.00 -2.27
C PRO A 201 -1.62 14.42 -0.87
N PRO A 202 -0.71 15.03 -0.07
CA PRO A 202 -0.39 14.47 1.25
C PRO A 202 -1.57 14.46 2.22
N MET A 203 -2.47 15.45 2.12
CA MET A 203 -3.65 15.52 2.98
C MET A 203 -4.69 14.48 2.58
N ALA A 204 -4.87 14.27 1.27
CA ALA A 204 -5.77 13.23 0.76
C ALA A 204 -5.28 11.83 1.18
N ASP A 205 -3.97 11.59 1.08
CA ASP A 205 -3.36 10.31 1.44
C ASP A 205 -3.50 10.03 2.94
N VAL A 206 -3.17 11.01 3.78
CA VAL A 206 -3.32 10.88 5.25
C VAL A 206 -4.78 10.64 5.63
N ALA A 207 -5.73 11.34 5.00
CA ALA A 207 -7.15 11.13 5.26
C ALA A 207 -7.58 9.69 4.90
N GLY A 208 -7.18 9.19 3.73
CA GLY A 208 -7.49 7.82 3.32
C GLY A 208 -6.86 6.77 4.26
N ILE A 209 -5.61 6.97 4.67
CA ILE A 209 -4.90 6.09 5.62
C ILE A 209 -5.65 6.05 6.96
N VAL A 210 -5.94 7.22 7.54
CA VAL A 210 -6.62 7.33 8.84
C VAL A 210 -8.00 6.71 8.78
N CYS A 211 -8.79 6.99 7.74
CA CYS A 211 -10.13 6.42 7.60
C CYS A 211 -10.10 4.89 7.41
N CYS A 212 -9.19 4.36 6.59
CA CYS A 212 -9.02 2.91 6.44
C CYS A 212 -8.63 2.25 7.76
N PHE A 213 -7.58 2.78 8.40
CA PHE A 213 -7.05 2.24 9.66
C PHE A 213 -8.10 2.30 10.77
N ALA A 214 -8.75 3.45 10.97
CA ALA A 214 -9.78 3.62 11.99
C ALA A 214 -10.97 2.68 11.76
N THR A 215 -11.44 2.55 10.51
CA THR A 215 -12.54 1.63 10.18
C THR A 215 -12.14 0.20 10.47
N ARG A 216 -10.91 -0.21 10.11
CA ARG A 216 -10.42 -1.55 10.36
C ARG A 216 -10.29 -1.84 11.85
N MET A 217 -9.71 -0.91 12.62
CA MET A 217 -9.55 -1.05 14.07
C MET A 217 -10.89 -1.04 14.80
N ALA A 218 -11.84 -0.20 14.38
CA ALA A 218 -13.20 -0.22 14.91
C ALA A 218 -13.88 -1.57 14.65
N ALA A 219 -13.76 -2.12 13.43
CA ALA A 219 -14.33 -3.41 13.11
C ALA A 219 -13.73 -4.56 13.94
N VAL A 220 -12.42 -4.52 14.21
CA VAL A 220 -11.75 -5.49 15.09
C VAL A 220 -12.26 -5.35 16.54
N HIS A 221 -12.33 -4.12 17.06
CA HIS A 221 -12.71 -3.86 18.44
C HIS A 221 -14.19 -4.14 18.74
N PHE A 222 -15.08 -3.82 17.80
CA PHE A 222 -16.52 -4.00 17.93
C PHE A 222 -17.05 -5.29 17.30
N HIS A 223 -16.15 -6.17 16.81
CA HIS A 223 -16.50 -7.44 16.16
C HIS A 223 -17.53 -7.31 15.03
N TRP A 224 -17.34 -6.32 14.15
CA TRP A 224 -18.24 -6.10 13.02
C TRP A 224 -18.12 -7.22 11.99
N ASN A 225 -19.26 -7.87 11.70
CA ASN A 225 -19.41 -8.89 10.66
C ASN A 225 -20.53 -8.47 9.69
N LEU A 226 -20.35 -8.74 8.40
CA LEU A 226 -21.36 -8.63 7.33
C LEU A 226 -22.21 -9.91 7.34
N PRO A 227 -23.41 -9.87 6.73
CA PRO A 227 -24.26 -11.05 6.63
C PRO A 227 -23.58 -12.17 5.84
N ILE A 228 -23.52 -13.36 6.43
CA ILE A 228 -23.09 -14.59 5.77
C ILE A 228 -24.15 -15.03 4.76
N ALA A 229 -23.70 -15.51 3.59
CA ALA A 229 -24.57 -16.18 2.63
C ALA A 229 -24.96 -17.56 3.18
N GLY A 230 -26.00 -17.58 4.00
CA GLY A 230 -26.67 -18.79 4.49
C GLY A 230 -27.55 -19.42 3.43
#